data_AF-A0A7S0B977-F1
#
_entry.id   AF-A0A7S0B977-F1
#
_cell.length_a   1.000
_cell.length_b   1.000
_cell.length_c   1.000
_cell.angle_alpha   90.00
_cell.angle_beta   90.00
_cell.angle_gamma   90.00
#
_symmetry.space_group_name_H-M   'P 1'
#
loop_
_entity.id
_entity.type
_entity.pdbx_description
1 polymer ?
#
loop_
_entity_poly.entity_id
_entity_poly.type
_entity_poly.pdbx_seq_one_letter_code
_entity_poly.pdbx_strand_id
1 'polypeptide(L)'
;AIERDAIEALVRWYCREAGVRNLQKHIERICRKLATRVVEWREAEQRAPAQGAAAEGAAAAELELVVSEGALSGLVGKPLFTSDRLYEGELPAGTVTGLAWTALGGSVLYVEATGLPRSGDKPSPPSLSVTGQLGGVMKESSQIALLVARRRLAQEAVDGTTFFEQHELYLHCPEGATPKDGPSAGVTMTTALLSLALGRPVRADLAMTGEVSLNGKVLAVGGIKEKTIAARRAGCKVLVFPQANKRDFDELPEYLREGLEVHFASEYGDVFAVAFSG
;
A
#
# COMPACT_ATOMS: atom_id res chain seq x y z
N ALA A 1 17.21 -20.74 18.40
CA ALA A 1 15.83 -20.79 17.89
C ALA A 1 15.55 -19.49 17.14
N ILE A 2 14.68 -19.50 16.12
CA ILE A 2 14.26 -18.25 15.46
C ILE A 2 13.08 -17.70 16.25
N GLU A 3 13.23 -16.48 16.77
CA GLU A 3 12.21 -15.85 17.59
C GLU A 3 11.03 -15.34 16.73
N ARG A 4 9.89 -15.08 17.37
CA ARG A 4 8.65 -14.70 16.67
C ARG A 4 8.78 -13.36 15.96
N ASP A 5 9.40 -12.39 16.61
CA ASP A 5 9.74 -11.07 16.06
C ASP A 5 10.61 -11.19 14.80
N ALA A 6 11.60 -12.10 14.80
CA ALA A 6 12.44 -12.35 13.64
C ALA A 6 11.64 -12.96 12.47
N ILE A 7 10.70 -13.86 12.75
CA ILE A 7 9.79 -14.40 11.72
C ILE A 7 8.88 -13.30 11.17
N GLU A 8 8.31 -12.47 12.05
CA GLU A 8 7.46 -11.34 11.65
C GLU A 8 8.24 -10.33 10.80
N ALA A 9 9.48 -10.01 11.17
CA ALA A 9 10.38 -9.16 10.42
C ALA A 9 10.77 -9.76 9.06
N LEU A 10 11.03 -11.07 8.98
CA LEU A 10 11.26 -11.76 7.71
C LEU A 10 10.05 -11.66 6.77
N VAL A 11 8.85 -11.89 7.30
CA VAL A 11 7.60 -11.78 6.54
C VAL A 11 7.39 -10.34 6.07
N ARG A 12 7.67 -9.35 6.91
CA ARG A 12 7.39 -7.94 6.62
C ARG A 12 8.40 -7.28 5.69
N TRP A 13 9.69 -7.55 5.90
CA TRP A 13 10.78 -6.77 5.30
C TRP A 13 11.60 -7.53 4.24
N TYR A 14 11.44 -8.85 4.18
CA TYR A 14 12.24 -9.72 3.30
C TYR A 14 11.39 -10.53 2.32
N CYS A 15 10.07 -10.60 2.54
CA CYS A 15 9.13 -11.37 1.71
C CYS A 15 7.98 -10.46 1.25
N ARG A 16 7.66 -10.47 -0.04
CA ARG A 16 6.46 -9.79 -0.58
C ARG A 16 5.74 -10.73 -1.54
N GLU A 17 4.97 -11.65 -0.97
CA GLU A 17 4.24 -12.69 -1.69
C GLU A 17 2.99 -13.11 -0.93
N ALA A 18 2.02 -13.71 -1.64
CA ALA A 18 0.85 -14.32 -1.01
C ALA A 18 1.15 -15.70 -0.38
N GLY A 19 2.22 -16.36 -0.83
CA GLY A 19 2.68 -17.66 -0.31
C GLY A 19 3.78 -17.53 0.76
N VAL A 20 4.54 -18.61 0.97
CA VAL A 20 5.64 -18.68 1.96
C VAL A 20 6.97 -19.15 1.35
N ARG A 21 7.12 -19.07 0.02
CA ARG A 21 8.29 -19.60 -0.69
C ARG A 21 9.56 -18.82 -0.39
N ASN A 22 9.50 -17.50 -0.39
CA ASN A 22 10.60 -16.62 0.00
C ASN A 22 10.88 -16.73 1.50
N LEU A 23 9.85 -16.84 2.33
CA LEU A 23 10.04 -17.08 3.76
C LEU A 23 10.83 -18.37 4.00
N GLN A 24 10.45 -19.46 3.34
CA GLN A 24 11.18 -20.73 3.39
C GLN A 24 12.64 -20.55 2.96
N LYS A 25 12.91 -19.89 1.83
CA LYS A 25 14.28 -19.65 1.35
C LYS A 25 15.13 -18.86 2.35
N HIS A 26 14.55 -17.86 3.01
CA HIS A 26 15.25 -17.08 4.03
C HIS A 26 15.53 -17.91 5.29
N ILE A 27 14.58 -18.74 5.73
CA ILE A 27 14.78 -19.67 6.84
C ILE A 27 15.89 -20.67 6.51
N GLU A 28 15.89 -21.26 5.31
CA GLU A 28 16.95 -22.16 4.86
C GLU A 28 18.33 -21.48 4.84
N ARG A 29 18.38 -20.21 4.44
CA ARG A 29 19.61 -19.41 4.46
C ARG A 29 20.10 -19.15 5.87
N ILE A 30 19.21 -18.86 6.81
CA ILE A 30 19.52 -18.70 8.24
C ILE A 30 20.10 -20.00 8.78
N CYS A 31 19.41 -21.13 8.59
CA CYS A 31 19.85 -22.45 9.05
C CYS A 31 21.25 -22.79 8.51
N ARG A 32 21.51 -22.52 7.23
CA ARG A 32 22.83 -22.77 6.61
C ARG A 32 23.93 -21.93 7.25
N LYS A 33 23.67 -20.64 7.49
CA LYS A 33 24.65 -19.75 8.15
C LYS A 33 24.91 -20.14 9.60
N LEU A 34 23.87 -20.52 10.34
CA LEU A 34 24.03 -21.00 11.72
C LEU A 34 24.84 -22.29 11.74
N ALA A 35 24.58 -23.23 10.81
CA ALA A 35 25.38 -24.45 10.70
C ALA A 35 26.87 -24.15 10.42
N THR A 36 27.18 -23.21 9.52
CA THR A 36 28.56 -22.76 9.28
C THR A 36 29.19 -22.18 10.56
N ARG A 37 28.49 -21.31 11.28
CA ARG A 37 28.97 -20.74 12.55
C ARG A 37 29.23 -21.81 13.61
N VAL A 38 28.39 -22.84 13.71
CA VAL A 38 28.59 -23.97 14.63
C VAL A 38 29.88 -24.72 14.30
N VAL A 39 30.14 -24.98 13.02
CA VAL A 39 31.37 -25.66 12.58
C VAL A 39 32.59 -24.80 12.89
N GLU A 40 32.56 -23.52 12.52
CA GLU A 40 33.65 -22.57 12.80
C GLU A 40 33.94 -22.44 14.30
N TRP A 41 32.90 -22.38 15.14
CA TRP A 41 33.02 -22.32 16.59
C TRP A 41 33.66 -23.58 17.16
N ARG A 42 33.23 -24.77 16.72
CA ARG A 42 33.83 -26.06 17.14
C ARG A 42 35.29 -26.18 16.72
N GLU A 43 35.63 -25.75 15.51
CA GLU A 43 37.02 -25.75 15.06
C GLU A 43 37.89 -24.76 15.84
N ALA A 44 37.34 -23.61 16.24
CA ALA A 44 38.04 -22.64 17.08
C ALA A 44 38.25 -23.17 18.51
N GLU A 45 37.26 -23.87 19.07
CA GLU A 45 37.36 -24.55 20.36
C GLU A 45 38.43 -25.65 20.34
N GLN A 46 38.51 -26.43 19.26
CA GLN A 46 39.53 -27.49 19.08
C GLN A 46 40.94 -26.94 18.79
N ARG A 47 41.05 -25.76 18.19
CA ARG A 47 42.33 -25.06 17.96
C ARG A 47 42.82 -24.27 19.17
N ALA A 48 42.03 -24.15 20.24
CA ALA A 48 42.47 -23.54 21.49
C ALA A 48 43.52 -24.44 22.15
N PRO A 49 44.74 -23.93 22.47
CA PRO A 49 45.81 -24.75 23.02
C PRO A 49 45.41 -25.34 24.37
N ALA A 50 45.71 -26.63 24.57
CA ALA A 50 45.55 -27.32 25.85
C ALA A 50 46.48 -26.69 26.91
N GLN A 51 45.90 -25.77 27.70
CA GLN A 51 46.31 -25.27 29.01
C GLN A 51 47.78 -24.82 29.19
N GLY A 52 47.98 -23.52 29.46
CA GLY A 52 49.27 -23.08 29.99
C GLY A 52 49.58 -21.58 30.04
N ALA A 53 48.63 -20.66 29.92
CA ALA A 53 48.83 -19.29 30.36
C ALA A 53 47.47 -18.66 30.66
N ALA A 54 47.26 -18.28 31.91
CA ALA A 54 46.14 -17.44 32.30
C ALA A 54 46.24 -16.11 31.56
N ALA A 55 45.50 -15.98 30.46
CA ALA A 55 45.09 -14.71 29.92
C ALA A 55 43.66 -14.46 30.39
N GLU A 56 43.53 -13.75 31.50
CA GLU A 56 42.29 -13.13 31.94
C GLU A 56 41.70 -12.34 30.76
N GLY A 57 40.56 -12.76 30.23
CA GLY A 57 39.78 -11.96 29.28
C GLY A 57 39.08 -12.70 28.12
N ALA A 58 39.49 -13.92 27.76
CA ALA A 58 38.82 -14.66 26.68
C ALA A 58 37.73 -15.58 27.24
N ALA A 59 36.63 -14.99 27.71
CA ALA A 59 35.39 -15.74 27.91
C ALA A 59 35.07 -16.45 26.58
N ALA A 60 34.98 -17.78 26.60
CA ALA A 60 34.56 -18.56 25.45
C ALA A 60 33.27 -17.95 24.92
N ALA A 61 33.33 -17.35 23.73
CA ALA A 61 32.18 -16.67 23.15
C ALA A 61 31.04 -17.69 23.06
N GLU A 62 30.00 -17.46 23.85
CA GLU A 62 28.83 -18.33 23.91
C GLU A 62 28.19 -18.33 22.52
N LEU A 63 27.97 -19.52 21.94
CA LEU A 63 27.44 -19.62 20.60
C LEU A 63 25.96 -19.23 20.62
N GLU A 64 25.67 -17.97 20.32
CA GLU A 64 24.31 -17.47 20.24
C GLU A 64 23.61 -18.03 18.99
N LEU A 65 22.74 -19.02 19.22
CA LEU A 65 21.89 -19.65 18.20
C LEU A 65 20.46 -19.10 18.18
N VAL A 66 20.20 -18.08 19.01
CA VAL A 66 18.93 -17.36 19.02
C VAL A 66 18.97 -16.30 17.94
N VAL A 67 17.95 -16.27 17.10
CA VAL A 67 17.83 -15.31 16.00
C VAL A 67 16.68 -14.37 16.32
N SER A 68 17.02 -13.19 16.80
CA SER A 68 16.14 -12.03 16.99
C SER A 68 16.08 -11.16 15.71
N GLU A 69 15.17 -10.19 15.66
CA GLU A 69 15.06 -9.25 14.53
C GLU A 69 16.40 -8.55 14.21
N GLY A 70 17.15 -8.12 15.24
CA GLY A 70 18.43 -7.42 15.07
C GLY A 70 19.51 -8.28 14.38
N ALA A 71 19.48 -9.59 14.58
CA ALA A 71 20.43 -10.52 13.99
C ALA A 71 20.18 -10.80 12.49
N LEU A 72 18.99 -10.50 11.98
CA LEU A 72 18.59 -10.82 10.60
C LEU A 72 19.51 -10.18 9.56
N SER A 73 19.92 -8.93 9.78
CA SER A 73 20.76 -8.19 8.82
C SER A 73 22.09 -8.90 8.50
N GLY A 74 22.72 -9.50 9.52
CA GLY A 74 23.95 -10.29 9.38
C GLY A 74 23.73 -11.67 8.76
N LEU A 75 22.50 -12.21 8.83
CA LEU A 75 22.16 -13.54 8.34
C LEU A 75 21.59 -13.51 6.92
N VAL A 76 20.53 -12.75 6.66
CA VAL A 76 19.85 -12.70 5.36
C VAL A 76 20.18 -11.46 4.54
N GLY A 77 20.95 -10.52 5.10
CA GLY A 77 21.31 -9.26 4.45
C GLY A 77 20.37 -8.12 4.86
N LYS A 78 20.55 -6.95 4.26
CA LYS A 78 19.67 -5.79 4.52
C LYS A 78 18.22 -6.08 4.08
N PRO A 79 17.21 -5.53 4.76
CA PRO A 79 15.82 -5.55 4.31
C PRO A 79 15.69 -5.22 2.83
N LEU A 80 14.87 -6.00 2.11
CA LEU A 80 14.56 -5.73 0.70
C LEU A 80 13.44 -4.70 0.57
N PHE A 81 12.58 -4.62 1.57
CA PHE A 81 11.45 -3.71 1.63
C PHE A 81 11.59 -2.84 2.89
N THR A 82 11.47 -1.53 2.72
CA THR A 82 11.59 -0.54 3.81
C THR A 82 10.24 0.00 4.27
N SER A 83 9.24 0.01 3.40
CA SER A 83 7.86 0.38 3.74
C SER A 83 6.88 -0.12 2.67
N ASP A 84 5.64 -0.44 3.08
CA ASP A 84 4.51 -0.57 2.15
C ASP A 84 3.87 0.80 1.85
N ARG A 85 4.32 1.88 2.52
CA ARG A 85 3.81 3.25 2.38
C ARG A 85 4.81 4.12 1.63
N LEU A 86 4.30 4.91 0.70
CA LEU A 86 5.06 5.96 0.04
C LEU A 86 5.14 7.22 0.90
N TYR A 87 4.09 7.49 1.67
CA TYR A 87 3.97 8.68 2.53
C TYR A 87 4.03 8.30 4.01
N GLU A 88 4.79 9.09 4.77
CA GLU A 88 4.82 9.05 6.22
C GLU A 88 3.95 10.20 6.77
N GLY A 89 2.95 9.88 7.60
CA GLY A 89 2.06 10.89 8.19
C GLY A 89 0.86 11.25 7.30
N GLU A 90 0.55 12.55 7.21
CA GLU A 90 -0.59 13.07 6.45
C GLU A 90 -0.35 13.01 4.94
N LEU A 91 -1.42 12.79 4.17
CA LEU A 91 -1.37 12.80 2.72
C LEU A 91 -1.53 14.24 2.21
N PRO A 92 -0.75 14.67 1.20
CA PRO A 92 -1.00 15.93 0.52
C PRO A 92 -2.40 15.95 -0.11
N ALA A 93 -3.03 17.13 -0.18
CA ALA A 93 -4.26 17.29 -0.95
C ALA A 93 -4.02 16.85 -2.40
N GLY A 94 -4.97 16.10 -2.95
CA GLY A 94 -4.82 15.44 -4.24
C GLY A 94 -4.23 14.02 -4.17
N THR A 95 -3.86 13.52 -2.99
CA THR A 95 -3.29 12.17 -2.84
C THR A 95 -4.25 11.25 -2.08
N VAL A 96 -4.54 10.08 -2.63
CA VAL A 96 -5.45 9.09 -2.01
C VAL A 96 -4.89 7.68 -2.13
N THR A 97 -5.03 6.89 -1.07
CA THR A 97 -4.67 5.46 -1.08
C THR A 97 -5.80 4.62 -1.69
N GLY A 98 -5.50 3.93 -2.78
CA GLY A 98 -6.34 2.92 -3.41
C GLY A 98 -5.87 1.49 -3.12
N LEU A 99 -6.73 0.52 -3.40
CA LEU A 99 -6.41 -0.91 -3.28
C LEU A 99 -6.43 -1.58 -4.66
N ALA A 100 -5.27 -2.08 -5.07
CA ALA A 100 -5.09 -2.80 -6.33
C ALA A 100 -5.04 -4.31 -6.11
N TRP A 101 -5.33 -5.03 -7.18
CA TRP A 101 -4.99 -6.45 -7.29
C TRP A 101 -3.96 -6.62 -8.41
N THR A 102 -2.87 -7.32 -8.10
CA THR A 102 -1.76 -7.60 -9.03
C THR A 102 -1.49 -9.09 -9.08
N ALA A 103 -0.65 -9.53 -10.03
CA ALA A 103 -0.22 -10.93 -10.12
C ALA A 103 0.50 -11.44 -8.85
N LEU A 104 1.06 -10.54 -8.03
CA LEU A 104 1.73 -10.87 -6.76
C LEU A 104 0.76 -10.86 -5.56
N GLY A 105 -0.52 -10.54 -5.79
CA GLY A 105 -1.56 -10.37 -4.78
C GLY A 105 -2.01 -8.92 -4.63
N GLY A 106 -2.68 -8.64 -3.51
CA GLY A 106 -3.17 -7.31 -3.19
C GLY A 106 -2.02 -6.34 -2.87
N SER A 107 -2.19 -5.09 -3.31
CA SER A 107 -1.26 -4.00 -3.00
C SER A 107 -2.02 -2.70 -2.76
N VAL A 108 -1.44 -1.82 -1.95
CA VAL A 108 -1.87 -0.42 -1.92
C VAL A 108 -1.29 0.31 -3.13
N LEU A 109 -2.07 1.20 -3.72
CA LEU A 109 -1.60 2.14 -4.72
C LEU A 109 -1.85 3.56 -4.23
N TYR A 110 -0.95 4.49 -4.52
CA TYR A 110 -1.23 5.91 -4.34
C TYR A 110 -1.74 6.48 -5.66
N VAL A 111 -2.80 7.27 -5.60
CA VAL A 111 -3.24 8.10 -6.73
C VAL A 111 -2.96 9.54 -6.37
N GLU A 112 -2.09 10.17 -7.15
CA GLU A 112 -1.65 11.55 -6.96
C GLU A 112 -2.27 12.40 -8.07
N ALA A 113 -3.02 13.44 -7.69
CA ALA A 113 -3.57 14.43 -8.60
C ALA A 113 -2.90 15.79 -8.33
N THR A 114 -2.49 16.46 -9.39
CA THR A 114 -2.01 17.84 -9.33
C THR A 114 -2.57 18.67 -10.48
N GLY A 115 -2.59 19.99 -10.31
CA GLY A 115 -3.16 20.93 -11.28
C GLY A 115 -2.23 22.12 -11.48
N LEU A 116 -1.94 22.46 -12.74
CA LEU A 116 -1.23 23.69 -13.09
C LEU A 116 -2.23 24.74 -13.56
N PRO A 117 -2.22 25.98 -13.04
CA PRO A 117 -3.09 27.03 -13.52
C PRO A 117 -2.86 27.29 -15.02
N ARG A 118 -3.94 27.42 -15.78
CA ARG A 118 -3.88 27.78 -17.20
C ARG A 118 -3.59 29.26 -17.37
N SER A 119 -2.80 29.57 -18.40
CA SER A 119 -2.62 30.95 -18.84
C SER A 119 -3.80 31.35 -19.73
N GLY A 120 -4.68 32.23 -19.23
CA GLY A 120 -5.80 32.80 -19.97
C GLY A 120 -7.14 32.74 -19.23
N ASP A 121 -7.93 33.82 -19.32
CA ASP A 121 -9.21 33.96 -18.60
C ASP A 121 -10.37 33.12 -19.18
N LYS A 122 -10.17 32.45 -20.32
CA LYS A 122 -11.25 31.71 -20.99
C LYS A 122 -11.31 30.27 -20.50
N PRO A 123 -12.47 29.82 -19.97
CA PRO A 123 -12.65 28.43 -19.60
C PRO A 123 -12.47 27.53 -20.82
N SER A 124 -11.61 26.52 -20.65
CA SER A 124 -11.32 25.51 -21.68
C SER A 124 -11.81 24.15 -21.19
N PRO A 125 -12.05 23.18 -22.10
CA PRO A 125 -12.36 21.83 -21.68
C PRO A 125 -11.30 21.31 -20.69
N PRO A 126 -11.70 20.65 -19.60
CA PRO A 126 -10.76 20.05 -18.67
C PRO A 126 -9.82 19.10 -19.42
N SER A 127 -8.52 19.23 -19.18
CA SER A 127 -7.51 18.31 -19.70
C SER A 127 -6.96 17.48 -18.56
N LEU A 128 -6.88 16.17 -18.77
CA LEU A 128 -6.28 15.23 -17.83
C LEU A 128 -5.19 14.42 -18.51
N SER A 129 -3.95 14.63 -18.07
CA SER A 129 -2.80 13.83 -18.43
C SER A 129 -2.59 12.73 -17.39
N VAL A 130 -2.38 11.49 -17.82
CA VAL A 130 -2.21 10.36 -16.90
C VAL A 130 -0.88 9.65 -17.10
N THR A 131 -0.22 9.29 -16.00
CA THR A 131 1.10 8.64 -15.99
C THR A 131 1.14 7.49 -14.97
N GLY A 132 2.19 6.66 -15.00
CA GLY A 132 2.34 5.51 -14.08
C GLY A 132 2.09 4.13 -14.70
N GLN A 133 2.30 4.00 -16.02
CA GLN A 133 2.04 2.77 -16.80
C GLN A 133 0.60 2.26 -16.69
N LEU A 134 -0.36 3.18 -16.89
CA LEU A 134 -1.78 2.85 -16.92
C LEU A 134 -2.17 2.20 -18.25
N GLY A 135 -2.86 1.06 -18.17
CA GLY A 135 -3.46 0.39 -19.32
C GLY A 135 -4.70 1.09 -19.85
N GLY A 136 -5.34 0.50 -20.87
CA GLY A 136 -6.47 1.13 -21.58
C GLY A 136 -7.69 1.34 -20.69
N VAL A 137 -8.02 0.34 -19.86
CA VAL A 137 -9.19 0.38 -18.97
C VAL A 137 -8.99 1.42 -17.88
N MET A 138 -7.79 1.49 -17.30
CA MET A 138 -7.48 2.47 -16.26
C MET A 138 -7.42 3.91 -16.81
N LYS A 139 -6.99 4.10 -18.06
CA LYS A 139 -7.10 5.40 -18.75
C LYS A 139 -8.56 5.81 -18.95
N GLU A 140 -9.43 4.92 -19.39
CA GLU A 140 -10.86 5.20 -19.50
C GLU A 140 -11.48 5.52 -18.13
N SER A 141 -11.16 4.73 -17.11
CA SER A 141 -11.57 4.94 -15.72
C SER A 141 -11.19 6.34 -15.21
N SER A 142 -10.00 6.84 -15.56
CA SER A 142 -9.56 8.19 -15.20
C SER A 142 -10.41 9.31 -15.82
N GLN A 143 -10.89 9.13 -17.05
CA GLN A 143 -11.77 10.10 -17.72
C GLN A 143 -13.17 10.11 -17.08
N ILE A 144 -13.69 8.92 -16.75
CA ILE A 144 -14.96 8.79 -16.01
C ILE A 144 -14.82 9.44 -14.63
N ALA A 145 -13.72 9.18 -13.93
CA ALA A 145 -13.44 9.73 -12.63
C ALA A 145 -13.44 11.27 -12.62
N LEU A 146 -12.84 11.89 -13.64
CA LEU A 146 -12.87 13.34 -13.83
C LEU A 146 -14.29 13.88 -14.03
N LEU A 147 -15.10 13.21 -14.85
CA LEU A 147 -16.49 13.63 -15.05
C LEU A 147 -17.29 13.57 -13.75
N VAL A 148 -17.15 12.47 -13.00
CA VAL A 148 -17.84 12.31 -11.71
C VAL A 148 -17.34 13.34 -10.70
N ALA A 149 -16.04 13.62 -10.66
CA ALA A 149 -15.46 14.64 -9.79
C ALA A 149 -16.01 16.03 -10.11
N ARG A 150 -16.09 16.40 -11.40
CA ARG A 150 -16.71 17.67 -11.84
C ARG A 150 -18.16 17.78 -11.40
N ARG A 151 -18.95 16.73 -11.65
CA ARG A 151 -20.36 16.68 -11.26
C ARG A 151 -20.53 16.81 -9.75
N ARG A 152 -19.68 16.13 -8.97
CA ARG A 152 -19.75 16.17 -7.50
C ARG A 152 -19.31 17.52 -6.95
N LEU A 153 -18.24 18.09 -7.48
CA LEU A 153 -17.75 19.41 -7.06
C LEU A 153 -18.83 20.48 -7.26
N ALA A 154 -19.57 20.43 -8.37
CA ALA A 154 -20.68 21.34 -8.64
C ALA A 154 -21.87 21.20 -7.66
N GLN A 155 -21.99 20.07 -6.95
CA GLN A 155 -23.00 19.87 -5.90
C GLN A 155 -22.54 20.38 -4.52
N GLU A 156 -21.23 20.39 -4.28
CA GLU A 156 -20.62 20.70 -2.98
C GLU A 156 -20.21 22.18 -2.86
N ALA A 157 -19.73 22.79 -3.94
CA ALA A 157 -19.28 24.18 -3.92
C ALA A 157 -20.45 25.15 -4.17
N VAL A 158 -20.71 26.03 -3.20
CA VAL A 158 -21.77 27.06 -3.27
C VAL A 158 -21.57 28.04 -4.43
N ASP A 159 -20.32 28.26 -4.87
CA ASP A 159 -19.96 29.23 -5.91
C ASP A 159 -19.62 28.61 -7.28
N GLY A 160 -19.96 27.33 -7.53
CA GLY A 160 -19.78 26.74 -8.86
C GLY A 160 -18.32 26.78 -9.34
N THR A 161 -17.40 26.31 -8.50
CA THR A 161 -15.94 26.32 -8.76
C THR A 161 -15.61 25.77 -10.15
N THR A 162 -14.96 26.57 -10.99
CA THR A 162 -14.45 26.22 -12.32
C THR A 162 -13.03 25.66 -12.28
N PHE A 163 -12.65 25.06 -11.15
CA PHE A 163 -11.28 24.62 -10.88
C PHE A 163 -10.75 23.73 -12.00
N PHE A 164 -11.54 22.74 -12.44
CA PHE A 164 -11.12 21.79 -13.46
C PHE A 164 -11.03 22.40 -14.87
N GLU A 165 -11.75 23.50 -15.14
CA GLU A 165 -11.67 24.26 -16.39
C GLU A 165 -10.47 25.23 -16.42
N GLN A 166 -10.04 25.70 -15.24
CA GLN A 166 -8.95 26.65 -15.06
C GLN A 166 -7.57 26.00 -14.89
N HIS A 167 -7.50 24.68 -14.71
CA HIS A 167 -6.25 23.96 -14.46
C HIS A 167 -6.00 22.87 -15.50
N GLU A 168 -4.72 22.64 -15.81
CA GLU A 168 -4.26 21.45 -16.50
C GLU A 168 -3.98 20.36 -15.48
N LEU A 169 -4.73 19.26 -15.55
CA LEU A 169 -4.71 18.22 -14.52
C LEU A 169 -3.74 17.11 -14.92
N TYR A 170 -3.02 16.63 -13.92
CA TYR A 170 -2.14 15.48 -14.02
C TYR A 170 -2.51 14.47 -12.95
N LEU A 171 -2.69 13.22 -13.35
CA LEU A 171 -2.91 12.11 -12.44
C LEU A 171 -1.79 11.09 -12.60
N HIS A 172 -1.14 10.75 -11.49
CA HIS A 172 -0.04 9.81 -11.43
C HIS A 172 -0.40 8.64 -10.51
N CYS A 173 -0.03 7.44 -10.93
CA CYS A 173 -0.03 6.25 -10.09
C CYS A 173 1.41 5.72 -10.00
N PRO A 174 2.13 5.97 -8.88
CA PRO A 174 3.53 5.57 -8.69
C PRO A 174 3.81 4.07 -8.92
N GLU A 175 5.09 3.71 -8.90
CA GLU A 175 5.63 2.45 -9.45
C GLU A 175 5.49 2.39 -10.99
N GLY A 176 6.05 3.38 -11.69
CA GLY A 176 5.94 3.53 -13.14
C GLY A 176 6.58 2.43 -13.99
N ALA A 177 7.18 1.40 -13.39
CA ALA A 177 7.71 0.22 -14.09
C ALA A 177 6.74 -0.99 -14.06
N THR A 178 5.74 -0.97 -13.18
CA THR A 178 4.75 -2.04 -13.01
C THR A 178 3.45 -1.63 -13.70
N PRO A 179 3.00 -2.36 -14.73
CA PRO A 179 1.73 -2.07 -15.41
C PRO A 179 0.55 -2.14 -14.44
N LYS A 180 -0.37 -1.17 -14.57
CA LYS A 180 -1.61 -1.10 -13.79
C LYS A 180 -2.79 -0.97 -14.73
N ASP A 181 -3.70 -1.94 -14.69
CA ASP A 181 -4.90 -1.89 -15.50
C ASP A 181 -6.11 -2.46 -14.75
N GLY A 182 -7.28 -1.92 -15.05
CA GLY A 182 -8.56 -2.29 -14.44
C GLY A 182 -9.32 -1.09 -13.87
N PRO A 183 -10.65 -1.22 -13.71
CA PRO A 183 -11.53 -0.10 -13.38
C PRO A 183 -11.61 0.20 -11.87
N SER A 184 -11.02 -0.66 -11.03
CA SER A 184 -11.24 -0.69 -9.57
C SER A 184 -10.68 0.49 -8.77
N ALA A 185 -10.00 1.44 -9.44
CA ALA A 185 -9.46 2.65 -8.85
C ALA A 185 -10.32 3.90 -9.17
N GLY A 186 -11.48 3.74 -9.83
CA GLY A 186 -12.34 4.85 -10.22
C GLY A 186 -12.71 5.77 -9.05
N VAL A 187 -13.19 5.21 -7.94
CA VAL A 187 -13.51 6.01 -6.73
C VAL A 187 -12.29 6.69 -6.13
N THR A 188 -11.12 6.05 -6.19
CA THR A 188 -9.85 6.60 -5.70
C THR A 188 -9.42 7.81 -6.52
N MET A 189 -9.50 7.70 -7.85
CA MET A 189 -9.17 8.80 -8.77
C MET A 189 -10.13 9.97 -8.62
N THR A 190 -11.43 9.71 -8.51
CA THR A 190 -12.42 10.78 -8.28
C THR A 190 -12.14 11.49 -6.96
N THR A 191 -11.78 10.75 -5.90
CA THR A 191 -11.47 11.33 -4.60
C THR A 191 -10.20 12.17 -4.64
N ALA A 192 -9.16 11.71 -5.33
CA ALA A 192 -7.93 12.47 -5.52
C ALA A 192 -8.18 13.80 -6.25
N LEU A 193 -8.96 13.78 -7.33
CA LEU A 193 -9.32 14.99 -8.07
C LEU A 193 -10.15 15.96 -7.22
N LEU A 194 -11.10 15.47 -6.41
CA LEU A 194 -11.87 16.31 -5.50
C LEU A 194 -11.03 16.86 -4.35
N SER A 195 -10.14 16.04 -3.78
CA SER A 195 -9.21 16.46 -2.73
C SER A 195 -8.33 17.61 -3.21
N LEU A 196 -7.81 17.51 -4.45
CA LEU A 196 -7.07 18.59 -5.10
C LEU A 196 -7.93 19.84 -5.27
N ALA A 197 -9.13 19.71 -5.85
CA ALA A 197 -9.99 20.86 -6.16
C ALA A 197 -10.52 21.58 -4.91
N LEU A 198 -10.76 20.85 -3.82
CA LEU A 198 -11.20 21.39 -2.55
C LEU A 198 -10.04 21.90 -1.68
N GLY A 199 -8.80 21.57 -2.02
CA GLY A 199 -7.64 21.81 -1.16
C GLY A 199 -7.71 21.09 0.19
N ARG A 200 -8.47 19.99 0.26
CA ARG A 200 -8.71 19.23 1.49
C ARG A 200 -8.02 17.87 1.42
N PRO A 201 -7.06 17.55 2.31
CA PRO A 201 -6.46 16.23 2.35
C PRO A 201 -7.48 15.18 2.81
N VAL A 202 -7.31 13.94 2.36
CA VAL A 202 -8.04 12.79 2.92
C VAL A 202 -7.21 12.15 4.02
N ARG A 203 -7.87 11.44 4.93
CA ARG A 203 -7.19 10.73 6.03
C ARG A 203 -6.18 9.70 5.48
N ALA A 204 -5.00 9.65 6.10
CA ALA A 204 -3.90 8.79 5.64
C ALA A 204 -4.11 7.29 5.91
N ASP A 205 -4.99 6.94 6.86
CA ASP A 205 -5.35 5.57 7.21
C ASP A 205 -6.57 5.03 6.44
N LEU A 206 -7.10 5.80 5.48
CA LEU A 206 -8.17 5.38 4.57
C LEU A 206 -7.59 4.72 3.33
N ALA A 207 -8.18 3.59 2.94
CA ALA A 207 -7.99 3.01 1.63
C ALA A 207 -9.33 2.65 0.99
N MET A 208 -9.41 2.75 -0.33
CA MET A 208 -10.67 2.50 -1.05
C MET A 208 -10.46 1.73 -2.35
N THR A 209 -11.51 1.05 -2.78
CA THR A 209 -11.59 0.47 -4.14
C THR A 209 -13.03 0.47 -4.60
N GLY A 210 -13.21 0.59 -5.91
CA GLY A 210 -14.52 0.66 -6.53
C GLY A 210 -14.38 1.18 -7.93
N GLU A 211 -15.03 0.50 -8.87
CA GLU A 211 -15.31 1.09 -10.17
C GLU A 211 -16.41 2.15 -10.00
N VAL A 212 -16.33 3.22 -10.77
CA VAL A 212 -17.32 4.30 -10.74
C VAL A 212 -17.94 4.47 -12.12
N SER A 213 -19.27 4.58 -12.18
CA SER A 213 -19.98 4.88 -13.42
C SER A 213 -20.11 6.39 -13.64
N LEU A 214 -20.46 6.81 -14.86
CA LEU A 214 -20.74 8.22 -15.19
C LEU A 214 -21.85 8.85 -14.30
N ASN A 215 -22.74 8.00 -13.77
CA ASN A 215 -23.81 8.42 -12.87
C ASN A 215 -23.41 8.42 -11.40
N GLY A 216 -22.15 8.13 -11.09
CA GLY A 216 -21.64 8.06 -9.72
C GLY A 216 -22.04 6.79 -8.97
N LYS A 217 -22.50 5.72 -9.65
CA LYS A 217 -22.69 4.42 -9.00
C LYS A 217 -21.34 3.77 -8.72
N VAL A 218 -21.20 3.15 -7.55
CA VAL A 218 -20.01 2.38 -7.18
C VAL A 218 -20.27 0.91 -7.47
N LEU A 219 -19.44 0.33 -8.35
CA LEU A 219 -19.60 -1.02 -8.87
C LEU A 219 -18.63 -2.00 -8.22
N ALA A 220 -19.02 -3.27 -8.22
CA ALA A 220 -18.27 -4.36 -7.62
C ALA A 220 -16.86 -4.50 -8.21
N VAL A 221 -15.93 -4.94 -7.39
CA VAL A 221 -14.54 -5.20 -7.78
C VAL A 221 -14.10 -6.59 -7.30
N GLY A 222 -13.10 -7.17 -7.97
CA GLY A 222 -12.49 -8.42 -7.54
C GLY A 222 -11.45 -8.25 -6.43
N GLY A 223 -11.06 -9.38 -5.83
CA GLY A 223 -9.90 -9.49 -4.94
C GLY A 223 -10.08 -8.87 -3.55
N ILE A 224 -11.30 -8.90 -2.97
CA ILE A 224 -11.60 -8.28 -1.67
C ILE A 224 -10.72 -8.84 -0.55
N LYS A 225 -10.48 -10.15 -0.53
CA LYS A 225 -9.58 -10.80 0.42
C LYS A 225 -8.16 -10.24 0.33
N GLU A 226 -7.59 -10.24 -0.86
CA GLU A 226 -6.21 -9.80 -1.10
C GLU A 226 -6.06 -8.30 -0.83
N LYS A 227 -7.05 -7.49 -1.22
CA LYS A 227 -7.09 -6.05 -0.96
C LYS A 227 -7.20 -5.73 0.53
N THR A 228 -7.99 -6.50 1.28
CA THR A 228 -8.09 -6.36 2.75
C THR A 228 -6.76 -6.69 3.42
N ILE A 229 -6.08 -7.77 2.99
CA ILE A 229 -4.74 -8.12 3.48
C ILE A 229 -3.74 -7.00 3.18
N ALA A 230 -3.76 -6.46 1.97
CA ALA A 230 -2.86 -5.38 1.56
C ALA A 230 -3.08 -4.10 2.38
N ALA A 231 -4.33 -3.71 2.59
CA ALA A 231 -4.68 -2.54 3.39
C ALA A 231 -4.20 -2.69 4.84
N ARG A 232 -4.42 -3.87 5.43
CA ARG A 232 -3.96 -4.19 6.79
C ARG A 232 -2.44 -4.16 6.90
N ARG A 233 -1.73 -4.72 5.92
CA ARG A 233 -0.25 -4.70 5.87
C ARG A 233 0.30 -3.27 5.74
N ALA A 234 -0.39 -2.43 4.98
CA ALA A 234 -0.11 -1.00 4.88
C ALA A 234 -0.60 -0.19 6.09
N GLY A 235 -1.21 -0.81 7.10
CA GLY A 235 -1.70 -0.15 8.31
C GLY A 235 -2.90 0.77 8.10
N CYS A 236 -3.66 0.60 7.01
CA CYS A 236 -4.93 1.27 6.80
C CYS A 236 -5.95 0.72 7.80
N LYS A 237 -6.70 1.60 8.45
CA LYS A 237 -7.72 1.26 9.45
C LYS A 237 -9.13 1.40 8.91
N VAL A 238 -9.32 2.30 7.95
CA VAL A 238 -10.63 2.61 7.38
C VAL A 238 -10.65 2.17 5.93
N LEU A 239 -11.63 1.35 5.57
CA LEU A 239 -11.79 0.83 4.21
C LEU A 239 -13.12 1.26 3.63
N VAL A 240 -13.10 1.64 2.35
CA VAL A 240 -14.32 1.82 1.56
C VAL A 240 -14.37 0.76 0.46
N PHE A 241 -15.41 -0.07 0.51
CA PHE A 241 -15.70 -1.09 -0.49
C PHE A 241 -17.03 -0.84 -1.18
N PRO A 242 -17.25 -1.36 -2.39
CA PRO A 242 -18.56 -1.34 -3.03
C PRO A 242 -19.59 -2.11 -2.20
N GLN A 243 -20.83 -1.63 -2.15
CA GLN A 243 -21.94 -2.29 -1.47
C GLN A 243 -22.14 -3.74 -1.97
N ALA A 244 -21.94 -3.94 -3.27
CA ALA A 244 -22.05 -5.26 -3.90
C ALA A 244 -21.00 -6.27 -3.38
N ASN A 245 -19.87 -5.80 -2.83
CA ASN A 245 -18.81 -6.65 -2.27
C ASN A 245 -18.99 -6.93 -0.77
N LYS A 246 -20.09 -6.49 -0.14
CA LYS A 246 -20.33 -6.73 1.29
C LYS A 246 -20.30 -8.20 1.65
N ARG A 247 -20.91 -9.06 0.82
CA ARG A 247 -20.91 -10.51 1.04
C ARG A 247 -19.48 -11.08 1.01
N ASP A 248 -18.68 -10.68 0.03
CA ASP A 248 -17.30 -11.16 -0.11
C ASP A 248 -16.43 -10.75 1.09
N PHE A 249 -16.70 -9.58 1.67
CA PHE A 249 -16.03 -9.13 2.89
C PHE A 249 -16.51 -9.89 4.13
N ASP A 250 -17.82 -10.10 4.28
CA ASP A 250 -18.40 -10.80 5.43
C ASP A 250 -17.94 -12.27 5.52
N GLU A 251 -17.62 -12.90 4.39
CA GLU A 251 -17.05 -14.25 4.30
C GLU A 251 -15.57 -14.33 4.72
N LEU A 252 -14.90 -13.20 4.94
CA LEU A 252 -13.50 -13.20 5.35
C LEU A 252 -13.34 -13.73 6.80
N PRO A 253 -12.24 -14.46 7.08
CA PRO A 253 -11.88 -14.82 8.44
C PRO A 253 -11.82 -13.62 9.40
N GLU A 254 -12.22 -13.83 10.65
CA GLU A 254 -12.31 -12.77 11.67
C GLU A 254 -11.00 -12.00 11.84
N TYR A 255 -9.85 -12.70 11.85
CA TYR A 255 -8.53 -12.08 11.97
C TYR A 255 -8.19 -11.08 10.85
N LEU A 256 -8.87 -11.15 9.69
CA LEU A 256 -8.72 -10.16 8.62
C LEU A 256 -9.66 -8.96 8.77
N ARG A 257 -10.78 -9.13 9.47
CA ARG A 257 -11.81 -8.09 9.67
C ARG A 257 -11.59 -7.30 10.96
N GLU A 258 -11.03 -7.93 11.99
CA GLU A 258 -10.81 -7.35 13.30
C GLU A 258 -9.98 -6.06 13.21
N GLY A 259 -10.40 -4.99 13.90
CA GLY A 259 -9.69 -3.71 13.94
C GLY A 259 -9.79 -2.85 12.69
N LEU A 260 -10.60 -3.24 11.70
CA LEU A 260 -10.90 -2.44 10.51
C LEU A 260 -12.30 -1.83 10.60
N GLU A 261 -12.38 -0.53 10.34
CA GLU A 261 -13.64 0.19 10.13
C GLU A 261 -13.97 0.13 8.63
N VAL A 262 -15.05 -0.55 8.26
CA VAL A 262 -15.38 -0.79 6.85
C VAL A 262 -16.71 -0.14 6.48
N HIS A 263 -16.66 0.70 5.45
CA HIS A 263 -17.80 1.40 4.88
C HIS A 263 -18.15 0.81 3.51
N PHE A 264 -19.43 0.59 3.27
CA PHE A 264 -19.93 0.05 2.02
C PHE A 264 -20.67 1.13 1.23
N ALA A 265 -20.20 1.40 0.01
CA ALA A 265 -20.68 2.49 -0.84
C ALA A 265 -21.50 1.95 -2.02
N SER A 266 -22.71 2.47 -2.21
CA SER A 266 -23.53 2.21 -3.40
C SER A 266 -23.36 3.32 -4.45
N GLU A 267 -23.08 4.53 -3.97
CA GLU A 267 -22.86 5.72 -4.77
C GLU A 267 -21.61 6.47 -4.30
N TYR A 268 -21.07 7.31 -5.18
CA TYR A 268 -19.87 8.08 -4.88
C TYR A 268 -20.08 9.08 -3.73
N GLY A 269 -21.32 9.51 -3.49
CA GLY A 269 -21.66 10.35 -2.33
C GLY A 269 -21.33 9.67 -1.00
N ASP A 270 -21.49 8.35 -0.89
CA ASP A 270 -21.13 7.57 0.30
C ASP A 270 -19.60 7.62 0.51
N VAL A 271 -18.84 7.44 -0.57
CA VAL A 271 -17.37 7.53 -0.56
C VAL A 271 -16.92 8.92 -0.14
N PHE A 272 -17.54 9.96 -0.70
CA PHE A 272 -17.23 11.36 -0.39
C PHE A 272 -17.45 11.68 1.09
N ALA A 273 -18.58 11.25 1.66
CA ALA A 273 -18.89 11.45 3.06
C ALA A 273 -17.82 10.83 3.97
N VAL A 274 -17.38 9.60 3.67
CA VAL A 274 -16.32 8.93 4.45
C VAL A 274 -14.97 9.63 4.26
N ALA A 275 -14.61 9.96 3.03
CA ALA A 275 -13.29 10.53 2.69
C ALA A 275 -13.06 11.93 3.28
N PHE A 276 -14.13 12.74 3.41
CA PHE A 276 -14.08 14.13 3.85
C PHE A 276 -14.88 14.39 5.14
N SER A 277 -15.09 13.37 5.98
CA SER A 277 -15.79 13.44 7.27
C SER A 277 -15.04 14.18 8.39
N GLY A 278 -14.04 15.01 8.03
CA GLY A 278 -13.24 15.84 8.93
C GLY A 278 -13.32 17.32 8.57
#